data_AF-A0A7S0NDR4-F1
#
_entry.id   AF-A0A7S0NDR4-F1
#
_cell.length_a   1.000
_cell.length_b   1.000
_cell.length_c   1.000
_cell.angle_alpha   90.00
_cell.angle_beta   90.00
_cell.angle_gamma   90.00
#
_symmetry.space_group_name_H-M   'P 1'
#
loop_
_entity.id
_entity.type
_entity.pdbx_description
1 polymer ?
#
loop_
_entity_poly.entity_id
_entity_poly.type
_entity_poly.pdbx_seq_one_letter_code
_entity_poly.pdbx_strand_id
1 'polypeptide(L)'
;ERFEACTAHAHAAGREGRRWGRGRGAVAATTAALLMCLAVLVSVGGRRSSVLQQEGTDPKMEAAEKLAKWSKEVNELEAEVKRFEVEANEKAVDQLVHLAKVKDLLNQLKEQVPVEAPPKPWSYDGETGPDHWADLTSDYKLCGTGQQQSPINIELDLKQASLPSLGWVLPKDNAAVTTKSGDSALVGREFYNGHTFEVEDLGAPTLVLDGVTYTLEQFHFHTPSEHKVAGRHYDMEMHFVHSAMVNGEKKLAVVAAFFEVGDHSPSFIKQLFEVALPNVNGDPAALAPSLDFRGIAQEVLVGTVPTKLESANEFVPNFKNYFQYTGSLTTPPCTEGVTWVVLKNPVEITAADLDAIKKEEGKNNRPTQPLNGRVVLDVGGASP
;
A
#
# COMPACT_ATOMS: atom_id res chain seq x y z
N GLU A 1 10.95 22.65 -13.60
CA GLU A 1 10.80 23.66 -14.68
C GLU A 1 11.99 23.80 -15.64
N ARG A 2 13.06 24.55 -15.33
CA ARG A 2 14.16 24.78 -16.33
C ARG A 2 14.91 23.50 -16.74
N PHE A 3 15.06 22.54 -15.82
CA PHE A 3 15.67 21.23 -16.10
C PHE A 3 14.75 20.35 -16.95
N GLU A 4 13.45 20.28 -16.62
CA GLU A 4 12.45 19.52 -17.38
C GLU A 4 12.27 20.05 -18.81
N ALA A 5 12.33 21.37 -18.99
CA ALA A 5 12.35 21.98 -20.32
C ALA A 5 13.61 21.58 -21.12
N CYS A 6 14.76 21.45 -20.44
CA CYS A 6 16.06 21.11 -21.03
C CYS A 6 16.14 19.62 -21.42
N THR A 7 15.67 18.72 -20.54
CA THR A 7 15.57 17.27 -20.82
C THR A 7 14.52 16.96 -21.88
N ALA A 8 13.37 17.65 -21.87
CA ALA A 8 12.37 17.52 -22.93
C ALA A 8 12.93 17.93 -24.30
N HIS A 9 13.74 18.99 -24.36
CA HIS A 9 14.42 19.42 -25.59
C HIS A 9 15.47 18.41 -26.07
N ALA A 10 16.26 17.83 -25.14
CA ALA A 10 17.25 16.81 -25.46
C ALA A 10 16.58 15.51 -26.00
N HIS A 11 15.48 15.08 -25.39
CA HIS A 11 14.69 13.93 -25.88
C HIS A 11 14.01 14.22 -27.23
N ALA A 12 13.58 15.45 -27.49
CA ALA A 12 13.03 15.86 -28.80
C ALA A 12 14.11 15.80 -29.90
N ALA A 13 15.30 16.36 -29.64
CA ALA A 13 16.44 16.33 -30.56
C ALA A 13 16.92 14.90 -30.86
N GLY A 14 16.95 14.02 -29.85
CA GLY A 14 17.29 12.60 -30.03
C GLY A 14 16.23 11.80 -30.80
N ARG A 15 14.95 12.19 -30.75
CA ARG A 15 13.88 11.57 -31.57
C ARG A 15 13.95 12.02 -33.02
N GLU A 16 14.23 13.29 -33.29
CA GLU A 16 14.43 13.77 -34.67
C GLU A 16 15.68 13.19 -35.31
N GLY A 17 16.81 13.12 -34.61
CA GLY A 17 18.04 12.55 -35.16
C GLY A 17 17.94 11.06 -35.54
N ARG A 18 17.09 10.29 -34.83
CA ARG A 18 16.73 8.90 -35.18
C ARG A 18 15.85 8.80 -36.43
N ARG A 19 14.96 9.78 -36.66
CA ARG A 19 14.05 9.82 -37.82
C ARG A 19 14.77 10.08 -39.15
N TRP A 20 15.95 10.70 -39.12
CA TRP A 20 16.73 11.09 -40.31
C TRP A 20 17.96 10.21 -40.59
N GLY A 21 18.10 9.06 -39.92
CA GLY A 21 19.19 8.10 -40.18
C GLY A 21 20.60 8.61 -39.82
N ARG A 22 20.73 9.69 -39.04
CA ARG A 22 22.04 10.21 -38.57
C ARG A 22 22.31 9.78 -37.12
N GLY A 23 22.51 8.47 -36.92
CA GLY A 23 22.70 7.88 -35.59
C GLY A 23 23.84 8.51 -34.76
N ARG A 24 24.95 8.90 -35.38
CA ARG A 24 26.13 9.45 -34.67
C ARG A 24 25.99 10.92 -34.24
N GLY A 25 25.23 11.74 -34.98
CA GLY A 25 25.04 13.17 -34.66
C GLY A 25 23.98 13.41 -33.59
N ALA A 26 22.96 12.54 -33.55
CA ALA A 26 21.84 12.63 -32.61
C ALA A 26 22.27 12.38 -31.16
N VAL A 27 23.12 11.37 -30.94
CA VAL A 27 23.63 11.01 -29.60
C VAL A 27 24.56 12.11 -29.08
N ALA A 28 25.51 12.58 -29.89
CA ALA A 28 26.43 13.66 -29.50
C ALA A 28 25.70 14.97 -29.12
N ALA A 29 24.63 15.34 -29.83
CA ALA A 29 23.82 16.51 -29.52
C ALA A 29 22.99 16.33 -28.23
N THR A 30 22.44 15.14 -28.01
CA THR A 30 21.66 14.80 -26.81
C THR A 30 22.56 14.81 -25.55
N THR A 31 23.76 14.23 -25.65
CA THR A 31 24.74 14.18 -24.55
C THR A 31 25.35 15.55 -24.26
N ALA A 32 25.66 16.37 -25.27
CA ALA A 32 26.16 17.73 -25.08
C ALA A 32 25.09 18.65 -24.45
N ALA A 33 23.81 18.47 -24.82
CA ALA A 33 22.70 19.18 -24.20
C ALA A 33 22.55 18.80 -22.71
N LEU A 34 22.57 17.50 -22.38
CA LEU A 34 22.51 17.01 -20.99
C LEU A 34 23.68 17.53 -20.14
N LEU A 35 24.90 17.54 -20.69
CA LEU A 35 26.10 18.08 -20.02
C LEU A 35 26.00 19.59 -19.79
N MET A 36 25.44 20.36 -20.73
CA MET A 36 25.17 21.79 -20.53
C MET A 36 24.07 22.04 -19.49
N CYS A 37 22.99 21.24 -19.48
CA CYS A 37 21.95 21.35 -18.45
C CYS A 37 22.52 21.06 -17.03
N LEU A 38 23.44 20.08 -16.92
CA LEU A 38 24.17 19.74 -15.69
C LEU A 38 25.14 20.84 -15.23
N ALA A 39 25.87 21.47 -16.15
CA ALA A 39 26.77 22.60 -15.83
C ALA A 39 25.99 23.82 -15.31
N VAL A 40 24.79 24.08 -15.84
CA VAL A 40 23.90 25.14 -15.34
C VAL A 40 23.41 24.83 -13.92
N LEU A 41 23.06 23.58 -13.61
CA LEU A 41 22.68 23.14 -12.26
C LEU A 41 23.78 23.39 -11.23
N VAL A 42 25.04 23.08 -11.56
CA VAL A 42 26.21 23.33 -10.70
C VAL A 42 26.40 24.84 -10.44
N SER A 43 26.19 25.68 -11.46
CA SER A 43 26.32 27.14 -11.32
C SER A 43 25.22 27.80 -10.46
N VAL A 44 24.03 27.19 -10.43
CA VAL A 44 22.86 27.68 -9.68
C VAL A 44 22.82 27.11 -8.26
N GLY A 45 23.23 25.85 -8.07
CA GLY A 45 23.35 25.19 -6.76
C GLY A 45 24.42 25.82 -5.87
N GLY A 46 25.55 26.26 -6.45
CA GLY A 46 26.61 26.96 -5.72
C GLY A 46 26.23 28.37 -5.21
N ARG A 47 25.10 28.95 -5.64
CA ARG A 47 24.64 30.29 -5.21
C ARG A 47 23.41 30.28 -4.29
N ARG A 48 22.80 29.13 -4.00
CA ARG A 48 21.56 29.05 -3.20
C ARG A 48 21.71 28.36 -1.83
N SER A 49 22.94 28.19 -1.34
CA SER A 49 23.19 27.74 0.04
C SER A 49 22.77 28.74 1.13
N SER A 50 22.33 29.96 0.80
CA SER A 50 21.93 30.97 1.78
C SER A 50 20.42 31.19 1.96
N VAL A 51 19.55 30.50 1.22
CA VAL A 51 18.09 30.77 1.27
C VAL A 51 17.26 29.50 1.10
N LEU A 52 17.25 28.61 2.10
CA LEU A 52 16.24 27.55 2.24
C LEU A 52 15.97 27.30 3.73
N GLN A 53 15.34 28.28 4.36
CA GLN A 53 14.60 28.15 5.62
C GLN A 53 13.23 28.77 5.37
N GLN A 54 12.31 28.03 4.76
CA GLN A 54 10.85 28.14 4.93
C GLN A 54 10.12 27.19 3.96
N GLU A 55 9.00 26.66 4.45
CA GLU A 55 7.99 25.80 3.81
C GLU A 55 8.21 24.26 3.81
N GLY A 56 7.52 23.59 4.75
CA GLY A 56 6.39 22.70 4.41
C GLY A 56 6.63 21.22 4.09
N THR A 57 7.80 20.81 3.62
CA THR A 57 8.17 19.41 3.35
C THR A 57 9.62 19.20 3.78
N ASP A 58 10.01 18.02 4.28
CA ASP A 58 11.43 17.81 4.68
C ASP A 58 12.33 17.96 3.43
N PRO A 59 13.10 19.06 3.29
CA PRO A 59 13.82 19.38 2.06
C PRO A 59 14.92 18.36 1.74
N LYS A 60 15.27 17.51 2.72
CA LYS A 60 16.33 16.50 2.62
C LYS A 60 15.87 15.25 1.89
N MET A 61 14.61 14.83 2.09
CA MET A 61 14.07 13.60 1.52
C MET A 61 13.83 13.73 0.01
N GLU A 62 13.31 14.88 -0.42
CA GLU A 62 13.14 15.22 -1.84
C GLU A 62 14.50 15.34 -2.57
N ALA A 63 15.56 15.75 -1.86
CA ALA A 63 16.92 15.79 -2.40
C ALA A 63 17.52 14.39 -2.58
N ALA A 64 17.27 13.47 -1.64
CA ALA A 64 17.75 12.09 -1.70
C ALA A 64 17.13 11.31 -2.86
N GLU A 65 15.81 11.41 -3.07
CA GLU A 65 15.12 10.78 -4.20
C GLU A 65 15.60 11.31 -5.55
N LYS A 66 15.79 12.64 -5.67
CA LYS A 66 16.34 13.27 -6.88
C LYS A 66 17.76 12.80 -7.17
N LEU A 67 18.62 12.70 -6.14
CA LEU A 67 19.99 12.20 -6.29
C LEU A 67 20.02 10.72 -6.71
N ALA A 68 19.12 9.88 -6.17
CA ALA A 68 19.00 8.48 -6.56
C ALA A 68 18.58 8.34 -8.04
N LYS A 69 17.59 9.13 -8.46
CA LYS A 69 17.14 9.20 -9.86
C LYS A 69 18.27 9.63 -10.80
N TRP A 70 18.97 10.72 -10.50
CA TRP A 70 20.09 11.19 -11.32
C TRP A 70 21.25 10.20 -11.37
N SER A 71 21.54 9.51 -10.25
CA SER A 71 22.55 8.46 -10.22
C SER A 71 22.23 7.31 -11.18
N LYS A 72 20.95 6.93 -11.30
CA LYS A 72 20.50 5.89 -12.23
C LYS A 72 20.64 6.36 -13.69
N GLU A 73 20.17 7.57 -14.00
CA GLU A 73 20.26 8.15 -15.35
C GLU A 73 21.72 8.27 -15.83
N VAL A 74 22.65 8.69 -14.96
CA VAL A 74 24.09 8.77 -15.29
C VAL A 74 24.71 7.39 -15.54
N ASN A 75 24.30 6.36 -14.80
CA ASN A 75 24.78 4.99 -15.02
C ASN A 75 24.25 4.40 -16.33
N GLU A 76 23.00 4.67 -16.68
CA GLU A 76 22.40 4.25 -17.95
C GLU A 76 23.10 4.91 -19.14
N LEU A 77 23.39 6.22 -19.05
CA LEU A 77 24.15 6.96 -20.05
C LEU A 77 25.58 6.44 -20.20
N GLU A 78 26.28 6.14 -19.11
CA GLU A 78 27.63 5.56 -19.18
C GLU A 78 27.61 4.17 -19.83
N ALA A 79 26.61 3.34 -19.51
CA ALA A 79 26.43 2.04 -20.15
C ALA A 79 26.06 2.15 -21.65
N GLU A 80 25.36 3.21 -22.05
CA GLU A 80 25.10 3.51 -23.46
C GLU A 80 26.37 3.96 -24.18
N VAL A 81 27.16 4.87 -23.60
CA VAL A 81 28.44 5.33 -24.15
C VAL A 81 29.45 4.18 -24.28
N LYS A 82 29.58 3.32 -23.26
CA LYS A 82 30.42 2.11 -23.31
C LYS A 82 29.94 1.08 -24.34
N ARG A 83 28.64 1.04 -24.65
CA ARG A 83 28.12 0.15 -25.73
C ARG A 83 28.53 0.63 -27.12
N PHE A 84 28.86 1.91 -27.30
CA PHE A 84 29.36 2.46 -28.56
C PHE A 84 30.89 2.29 -28.75
N GLU A 85 31.64 1.78 -27.76
CA GLU A 85 33.11 1.60 -27.78
C GLU A 85 33.65 0.53 -28.76
N VAL A 86 32.84 -0.05 -29.64
CA VAL A 86 33.39 -0.94 -30.69
C VAL A 86 34.19 -0.18 -31.75
N GLU A 87 34.07 1.15 -31.85
CA GLU A 87 34.96 1.98 -32.68
C GLU A 87 35.54 3.15 -31.87
N ALA A 88 36.84 3.04 -31.52
CA ALA A 88 37.59 4.05 -30.80
C ALA A 88 37.49 5.44 -31.48
N ASN A 89 36.79 6.37 -30.84
CA ASN A 89 36.64 7.76 -31.27
C ASN A 89 36.98 8.67 -30.09
N GLU A 90 37.93 9.59 -30.25
CA GLU A 90 38.41 10.53 -29.21
C GLU A 90 37.26 11.28 -28.50
N LYS A 91 36.15 11.55 -29.21
CA LYS A 91 34.96 12.19 -28.63
C LYS A 91 34.24 11.33 -27.58
N ALA A 92 34.29 10.00 -27.69
CA ALA A 92 33.71 9.11 -26.69
C ALA A 92 34.55 9.08 -25.40
N VAL A 93 35.88 9.18 -25.55
CA VAL A 93 36.82 9.28 -24.41
C VAL A 93 36.56 10.57 -23.62
N ASP A 94 36.41 11.71 -24.30
CA ASP A 94 36.06 12.98 -23.64
C ASP A 94 34.71 12.92 -22.90
N GLN A 95 33.71 12.25 -23.48
CA GLN A 95 32.40 12.06 -22.85
C GLN A 95 32.48 11.18 -21.60
N LEU A 96 33.28 10.12 -21.62
CA LEU A 96 33.52 9.27 -20.44
C LEU A 96 34.25 10.05 -19.32
N VAL A 97 35.21 10.90 -19.67
CA VAL A 97 35.89 11.79 -18.72
C VAL A 97 34.90 12.79 -18.08
N HIS A 98 33.97 13.33 -18.86
CA HIS A 98 32.92 14.21 -18.33
C HIS A 98 31.91 13.47 -17.45
N LEU A 99 31.49 12.26 -17.82
CA LEU A 99 30.62 11.41 -17.00
C LEU A 99 31.29 11.03 -15.67
N ALA A 100 32.60 10.74 -15.69
CA ALA A 100 33.38 10.48 -14.49
C ALA A 100 33.37 11.70 -13.53
N LYS A 101 33.55 12.92 -14.04
CA LYS A 101 33.45 14.15 -13.24
C LYS A 101 32.05 14.36 -12.67
N VAL A 102 30.99 14.07 -13.44
CA VAL A 102 29.60 14.16 -12.95
C VAL A 102 29.35 13.14 -11.84
N LYS A 103 29.84 11.90 -11.98
CA LYS A 103 29.74 10.89 -10.93
C LYS A 103 30.46 11.30 -9.66
N ASP A 104 31.66 11.87 -9.78
CA ASP A 104 32.44 12.36 -8.64
C ASP A 104 31.69 13.47 -7.88
N LEU A 105 31.13 14.44 -8.60
CA LEU A 105 30.25 15.47 -8.03
C LEU A 105 28.99 14.89 -7.38
N LEU A 106 28.39 13.87 -7.99
CA LEU A 106 27.18 13.22 -7.47
C LEU A 106 27.49 12.43 -6.19
N ASN A 107 28.68 11.85 -6.09
CA ASN A 107 29.18 11.20 -4.88
C ASN A 107 29.48 12.23 -3.78
N GLN A 108 30.14 13.34 -4.09
CA GLN A 108 30.37 14.44 -3.14
C GLN A 108 29.06 15.04 -2.62
N LEU A 109 28.03 15.15 -3.47
CA LEU A 109 26.69 15.58 -3.05
C LEU A 109 26.00 14.53 -2.17
N LYS A 110 26.15 13.23 -2.48
CA LYS A 110 25.65 12.13 -1.62
C LYS A 110 26.31 12.14 -0.24
N GLU A 111 27.59 12.48 -0.13
CA GLU A 111 28.30 12.61 1.15
C GLU A 111 27.82 13.81 1.99
N GLN A 112 27.23 14.84 1.36
CA GLN A 112 26.68 16.02 2.03
C GLN A 112 25.22 15.84 2.47
N VAL A 113 24.51 14.84 1.91
CA VAL A 113 23.19 14.44 2.40
C VAL A 113 23.40 13.46 3.55
N PRO A 114 22.90 13.75 4.77
CA PRO A 114 22.94 12.78 5.85
C PRO A 114 22.25 11.49 5.39
N VAL A 115 23.00 10.41 5.26
CA VAL A 115 22.44 9.08 5.06
C VAL A 115 21.82 8.72 6.40
N GLU A 116 20.52 8.97 6.55
CA GLU A 116 19.77 8.33 7.63
C GLU A 116 20.00 6.83 7.50
N ALA A 117 20.33 6.17 8.62
CA ALA A 117 20.40 4.72 8.64
C ALA A 117 19.08 4.18 8.07
N PRO A 118 19.10 3.10 7.27
CA PRO A 118 17.87 2.52 6.76
C PRO A 118 16.91 2.34 7.95
N PRO A 119 15.66 2.82 7.86
CA PRO A 119 14.74 2.79 8.98
C PRO A 119 14.68 1.37 9.52
N LYS A 120 14.81 1.22 10.84
CA LYS A 120 14.68 -0.10 11.48
C LYS A 120 13.34 -0.70 11.02
N PRO A 121 13.32 -1.96 10.54
CA PRO A 121 12.08 -2.59 10.14
C PRO A 121 11.13 -2.64 11.34
N TRP A 122 9.89 -2.23 11.14
CA TRP A 122 8.87 -2.28 12.18
C TRP A 122 8.43 -3.74 12.41
N SER A 123 7.88 -4.01 13.58
CA SER A 123 7.28 -5.31 13.93
C SER A 123 6.13 -5.10 14.91
N TYR A 124 5.59 -6.19 15.47
CA TYR A 124 4.57 -6.12 16.51
C TYR A 124 5.13 -6.23 17.94
N ASP A 125 6.44 -6.42 18.11
CA ASP A 125 7.06 -6.70 19.40
C ASP A 125 8.39 -5.95 19.62
N GLY A 126 8.77 -5.81 20.89
CA GLY A 126 10.08 -5.27 21.29
C GLY A 126 10.32 -3.82 20.83
N GLU A 127 11.58 -3.48 20.58
CA GLU A 127 12.02 -2.11 20.23
C GLU A 127 11.51 -1.60 18.87
N THR A 128 10.90 -2.46 18.07
CA THR A 128 10.28 -2.08 16.79
C THR A 128 8.77 -2.29 16.78
N GLY A 129 8.18 -2.55 17.96
CA GLY A 129 6.74 -2.74 18.18
C GLY A 129 5.93 -1.45 18.16
N PRO A 130 4.58 -1.55 18.27
CA PRO A 130 3.64 -0.44 18.12
C PRO A 130 3.90 0.77 19.01
N ASP A 131 4.37 0.54 20.25
CA ASP A 131 4.70 1.59 21.21
C ASP A 131 5.91 2.45 20.76
N HIS A 132 6.68 1.98 19.79
CA HIS A 132 7.90 2.61 19.29
C HIS A 132 7.84 2.99 17.81
N TRP A 133 6.76 2.69 17.09
CA TRP A 133 6.67 2.95 15.64
C TRP A 133 6.95 4.41 15.28
N ALA A 134 6.46 5.36 16.08
CA ALA A 134 6.66 6.79 15.86
C ALA A 134 8.12 7.26 15.95
N ASP A 135 8.97 6.46 16.61
CA ASP A 135 10.39 6.76 16.82
C ASP A 135 11.30 6.08 15.79
N LEU A 136 10.77 5.18 14.96
CA LEU A 136 11.56 4.42 13.98
C LEU A 136 12.01 5.28 12.79
N THR A 137 11.15 6.20 12.36
CA THR A 137 11.41 7.15 11.27
C THR A 137 10.43 8.32 11.34
N SER A 138 10.82 9.46 10.78
CA SER A 138 9.98 10.66 10.69
C SER A 138 8.66 10.41 9.95
N ASP A 139 8.63 9.48 9.00
CA ASP A 139 7.43 9.10 8.24
C ASP A 139 6.35 8.45 9.12
N TYR A 140 6.73 7.84 10.25
CA TYR A 140 5.82 7.11 11.13
C TYR A 140 5.31 7.96 12.29
N LYS A 141 5.62 9.26 12.30
CA LYS A 141 5.27 10.17 13.40
C LYS A 141 3.77 10.21 13.73
N LEU A 142 2.90 9.98 12.74
CA LEU A 142 1.45 9.89 12.96
C LEU A 142 1.06 8.72 13.86
N CYS A 143 1.85 7.63 13.89
CA CYS A 143 1.60 6.50 14.77
C CYS A 143 1.61 6.87 16.27
N GLY A 144 2.31 7.94 16.67
CA GLY A 144 2.36 8.41 18.05
C GLY A 144 1.67 9.76 18.30
N THR A 145 1.51 10.58 17.26
CA THR A 145 0.93 11.94 17.41
C THR A 145 -0.50 12.06 16.88
N GLY A 146 -0.95 11.11 16.06
CA GLY A 146 -2.28 11.09 15.49
C GLY A 146 -3.37 11.08 16.56
N GLN A 147 -4.48 11.76 16.28
CA GLN A 147 -5.64 11.87 17.17
C GLN A 147 -6.80 10.99 16.71
N GLN A 148 -6.76 10.49 15.48
CA GLN A 148 -7.77 9.63 14.87
C GLN A 148 -7.19 8.27 14.53
N GLN A 149 -6.38 7.72 15.43
CA GLN A 149 -5.69 6.44 15.22
C GLN A 149 -6.65 5.25 15.38
N SER A 150 -6.33 4.16 14.68
CA SER A 150 -7.01 2.87 14.71
C SER A 150 -6.02 1.76 15.10
N PRO A 151 -6.49 0.62 15.64
CA PRO A 151 -7.89 0.26 15.92
C PRO A 151 -8.45 0.96 17.16
N ILE A 152 -9.75 0.82 17.44
CA ILE A 152 -10.41 1.37 18.64
C ILE A 152 -11.17 0.28 19.42
N ASN A 153 -11.47 0.57 20.69
CA ASN A 153 -12.53 -0.13 21.39
C ASN A 153 -13.87 0.49 21.02
N ILE A 154 -14.76 -0.30 20.43
CA ILE A 154 -16.11 0.09 20.06
C ILE A 154 -17.02 -0.18 21.26
N GLU A 155 -17.45 0.88 21.93
CA GLU A 155 -18.47 0.80 23.00
C GLU A 155 -19.85 0.51 22.41
N LEU A 156 -20.82 0.12 23.24
CA LEU A 156 -22.19 -0.23 22.78
C LEU A 156 -23.20 0.91 22.92
N ASP A 157 -22.90 1.95 23.69
CA ASP A 157 -23.73 3.16 23.79
C ASP A 157 -23.39 4.12 22.64
N LEU A 158 -23.87 3.77 21.45
CA LEU A 158 -23.52 4.45 20.20
C LEU A 158 -24.71 5.17 19.58
N LYS A 159 -24.37 6.18 18.79
CA LYS A 159 -25.34 6.90 17.98
C LYS A 159 -25.82 6.01 16.84
N GLN A 160 -27.10 5.66 16.89
CA GLN A 160 -27.80 4.99 15.79
C GLN A 160 -27.80 5.87 14.53
N ALA A 161 -27.54 5.25 13.38
CA ALA A 161 -27.51 5.89 12.08
C ALA A 161 -28.22 5.03 11.04
N SER A 162 -28.98 5.69 10.17
CA SER A 162 -29.59 5.07 9.00
C SER A 162 -28.73 5.37 7.77
N LEU A 163 -27.74 4.53 7.51
CA LEU A 163 -26.89 4.63 6.32
C LEU A 163 -27.35 3.63 5.23
N PRO A 164 -27.00 3.89 3.95
CA PRO A 164 -27.29 2.95 2.86
C PRO A 164 -26.66 1.57 3.12
N SER A 165 -27.29 0.52 2.60
CA SER A 165 -26.71 -0.82 2.66
C SER A 165 -25.37 -0.88 1.93
N LEU A 166 -24.42 -1.62 2.51
CA LEU A 166 -23.15 -1.93 1.84
C LEU A 166 -23.44 -2.76 0.60
N GLY A 167 -22.78 -2.42 -0.50
CA GLY A 167 -22.87 -3.16 -1.75
C GLY A 167 -21.48 -3.34 -2.34
N TRP A 168 -21.12 -4.59 -2.60
CA TRP A 168 -19.94 -4.91 -3.39
C TRP A 168 -20.39 -5.16 -4.82
N VAL A 169 -19.90 -4.31 -5.74
CA VAL A 169 -20.12 -4.48 -7.17
C VAL A 169 -18.98 -5.33 -7.70
N LEU A 170 -19.33 -6.54 -8.11
CA LEU A 170 -18.43 -7.48 -8.77
C LEU A 170 -18.52 -7.26 -10.29
N PRO A 171 -17.43 -7.39 -11.06
CA PRO A 171 -17.51 -7.32 -12.51
C PRO A 171 -18.35 -8.48 -13.07
N LYS A 172 -18.97 -8.24 -14.23
CA LYS A 172 -19.90 -9.19 -14.88
C LYS A 172 -19.23 -10.48 -15.34
N ASP A 173 -17.94 -10.42 -15.63
CA ASP A 173 -17.16 -11.60 -15.92
C ASP A 173 -16.64 -12.13 -14.59
N ASN A 174 -17.29 -13.18 -14.08
CA ASN A 174 -16.77 -14.04 -13.00
C ASN A 174 -15.49 -14.74 -13.46
N ALA A 175 -14.48 -13.99 -13.90
CA ALA A 175 -13.14 -14.49 -13.83
C ALA A 175 -12.92 -14.65 -12.33
N ALA A 176 -13.02 -15.90 -11.86
CA ALA A 176 -11.89 -16.47 -11.16
C ALA A 176 -10.74 -15.45 -11.15
N VAL A 177 -10.45 -14.79 -10.03
CA VAL A 177 -9.27 -13.92 -9.97
C VAL A 177 -8.11 -14.87 -10.14
N THR A 178 -7.80 -15.18 -11.39
CA THR A 178 -6.77 -16.11 -11.75
C THR A 178 -5.53 -15.31 -11.51
N THR A 179 -4.84 -15.65 -10.44
CA THR A 179 -3.44 -15.40 -10.20
C THR A 179 -2.65 -16.06 -11.35
N LYS A 180 -2.78 -15.54 -12.57
CA LYS A 180 -2.16 -16.16 -13.75
C LYS A 180 -0.68 -15.79 -13.74
N SER A 181 0.14 -16.75 -13.34
CA SER A 181 1.57 -16.71 -13.64
C SER A 181 1.76 -16.68 -15.16
N GLY A 182 2.33 -15.57 -15.65
CA GLY A 182 2.77 -15.42 -17.04
C GLY A 182 1.98 -14.33 -17.77
N ASP A 183 2.65 -13.20 -17.96
CA ASP A 183 2.30 -12.07 -18.84
C ASP A 183 1.21 -11.09 -18.38
N SER A 184 1.67 -10.09 -17.63
CA SER A 184 1.26 -8.66 -17.59
C SER A 184 -0.22 -8.28 -17.51
N ALA A 185 -0.55 -7.71 -16.33
CA ALA A 185 -1.69 -6.88 -15.93
C ALA A 185 -2.86 -7.63 -15.27
N LEU A 186 -3.01 -7.40 -13.96
CA LEU A 186 -4.01 -7.93 -13.01
C LEU A 186 -3.61 -9.29 -12.41
N VAL A 187 -2.62 -9.27 -11.52
CA VAL A 187 -2.15 -10.46 -10.79
C VAL A 187 -2.36 -10.22 -9.31
N GLY A 188 -3.39 -10.83 -8.72
CA GLY A 188 -3.42 -10.95 -7.28
C GLY A 188 -2.23 -11.76 -6.80
N ARG A 189 -1.35 -11.12 -6.03
CA ARG A 189 -0.18 -11.77 -5.44
C ARG A 189 -0.52 -12.07 -4.00
N GLU A 190 -0.55 -13.36 -3.70
CA GLU A 190 -0.54 -13.86 -2.34
C GLU A 190 0.90 -13.80 -1.85
N PHE A 191 1.18 -13.01 -0.83
CA PHE A 191 2.48 -13.03 -0.19
C PHE A 191 2.34 -12.71 1.29
N TYR A 192 3.12 -13.44 2.10
CA TYR A 192 3.38 -13.02 3.45
C TYR A 192 4.38 -11.86 3.40
N ASN A 193 3.95 -10.64 3.72
CA ASN A 193 4.78 -9.45 3.59
C ASN A 193 5.76 -9.26 4.78
N GLY A 194 5.85 -10.27 5.67
CA GLY A 194 6.60 -10.21 6.92
C GLY A 194 5.76 -9.78 8.13
N HIS A 195 4.53 -9.33 7.89
CA HIS A 195 3.63 -8.78 8.92
C HIS A 195 2.20 -9.33 8.82
N THR A 196 1.76 -9.69 7.62
CA THR A 196 0.53 -10.43 7.37
C THR A 196 0.50 -11.09 6.00
N PHE A 197 -0.34 -12.11 5.83
CA PHE A 197 -0.76 -12.64 4.54
C PHE A 197 -1.68 -11.65 3.83
N GLU A 198 -1.26 -11.20 2.66
CA GLU A 198 -1.96 -10.19 1.86
C GLU A 198 -2.27 -10.74 0.47
N VAL A 199 -3.43 -10.35 -0.08
CA VAL A 199 -3.82 -10.61 -1.48
C VAL A 199 -4.05 -9.29 -2.21
N GLU A 200 -3.13 -8.90 -3.10
CA GLU A 200 -3.18 -7.64 -3.87
C GLU A 200 -4.00 -7.72 -5.19
N ASP A 201 -4.12 -6.61 -5.91
CA ASP A 201 -4.40 -6.47 -7.37
C ASP A 201 -5.58 -7.31 -7.89
N LEU A 202 -6.68 -7.26 -7.15
CA LEU A 202 -7.91 -7.99 -7.47
C LEU A 202 -8.67 -7.35 -8.63
N GLY A 203 -8.38 -6.08 -8.96
CA GLY A 203 -8.80 -5.39 -10.19
C GLY A 203 -10.32 -5.27 -10.44
N ALA A 204 -11.18 -5.67 -9.50
CA ALA A 204 -12.55 -6.04 -9.85
C ALA A 204 -13.64 -5.64 -8.82
N PRO A 205 -13.57 -6.03 -7.53
CA PRO A 205 -14.63 -5.69 -6.59
C PRO A 205 -14.56 -4.21 -6.21
N THR A 206 -15.71 -3.53 -6.24
CA THR A 206 -15.81 -2.16 -5.75
C THR A 206 -16.85 -2.05 -4.64
N LEU A 207 -16.54 -1.21 -3.67
CA LEU A 207 -17.41 -0.85 -2.56
C LEU A 207 -17.96 0.56 -2.80
N VAL A 208 -19.28 0.74 -2.71
CA VAL A 208 -19.89 2.07 -2.76
C VAL A 208 -20.18 2.57 -1.34
N LEU A 209 -19.53 3.66 -0.93
CA LEU A 209 -19.77 4.34 0.34
C LEU A 209 -20.02 5.83 0.07
N ASP A 210 -21.11 6.36 0.62
CA ASP A 210 -21.46 7.79 0.53
C ASP A 210 -21.42 8.37 -0.89
N GLY A 211 -21.78 7.55 -1.88
CA GLY A 211 -21.78 7.91 -3.30
C GLY A 211 -20.41 7.87 -3.99
N VAL A 212 -19.36 7.45 -3.28
CA VAL A 212 -18.01 7.22 -3.81
C VAL A 212 -17.79 5.73 -4.05
N THR A 213 -17.27 5.39 -5.23
CA THR A 213 -16.88 4.03 -5.58
C THR A 213 -15.41 3.83 -5.23
N TYR A 214 -15.15 2.95 -4.27
CA TYR A 214 -13.80 2.53 -3.87
C TYR A 214 -13.46 1.18 -4.49
N THR A 215 -12.28 1.07 -5.07
CA THR A 215 -11.75 -0.19 -5.63
C THR A 215 -11.04 -0.96 -4.53
N LEU A 216 -11.32 -2.27 -4.41
CA LEU A 216 -10.57 -3.15 -3.52
C LEU A 216 -9.13 -3.29 -4.01
N GLU A 217 -8.18 -2.91 -3.16
CA GLU A 217 -6.74 -2.99 -3.43
C GLU A 217 -6.19 -4.32 -2.94
N GLN A 218 -6.58 -4.70 -1.72
CA GLN A 218 -6.08 -5.89 -1.05
C GLN A 218 -6.96 -6.30 0.12
N PHE A 219 -6.71 -7.50 0.65
CA PHE A 219 -7.16 -7.88 1.98
C PHE A 219 -6.07 -8.63 2.76
N HIS A 220 -6.18 -8.62 4.09
CA HIS A 220 -5.24 -9.28 5.01
C HIS A 220 -5.87 -9.63 6.37
N PHE A 221 -5.11 -10.29 7.25
CA PHE A 221 -5.62 -10.87 8.51
C PHE A 221 -4.84 -10.40 9.74
N HIS A 222 -5.53 -10.29 10.87
CA HIS A 222 -4.96 -10.02 12.18
C HIS A 222 -5.43 -11.05 13.20
N THR A 223 -4.50 -11.62 13.97
CA THR A 223 -4.79 -12.54 15.07
C THR A 223 -4.11 -12.12 16.38
N PRO A 224 -4.86 -11.90 17.48
CA PRO A 224 -6.33 -11.75 17.53
C PRO A 224 -6.81 -10.51 16.75
N SER A 225 -8.10 -10.23 16.78
CA SER A 225 -8.64 -8.98 16.23
C SER A 225 -7.91 -7.72 16.71
N GLU A 226 -7.91 -6.69 15.88
CA GLU A 226 -7.35 -5.38 16.22
C GLU A 226 -8.37 -4.55 16.98
N HIS A 227 -9.58 -4.45 16.45
CA HIS A 227 -10.69 -3.81 17.13
C HIS A 227 -11.15 -4.65 18.33
N LYS A 228 -11.73 -3.94 19.29
CA LYS A 228 -12.50 -4.53 20.37
C LYS A 228 -13.94 -4.09 20.28
N VAL A 229 -14.85 -4.93 20.76
CA VAL A 229 -16.24 -4.54 21.02
C VAL A 229 -16.51 -4.74 22.50
N ALA A 230 -16.94 -3.69 23.20
CA ALA A 230 -17.15 -3.69 24.65
C ALA A 230 -15.95 -4.25 25.45
N GLY A 231 -14.73 -3.93 25.02
CA GLY A 231 -13.49 -4.37 25.67
C GLY A 231 -13.02 -5.78 25.28
N ARG A 232 -13.78 -6.53 24.47
CA ARG A 232 -13.45 -7.88 24.05
C ARG A 232 -12.86 -7.92 22.64
N HIS A 233 -11.77 -8.66 22.48
CA HIS A 233 -11.27 -9.08 21.17
C HIS A 233 -12.04 -10.30 20.66
N TYR A 234 -12.22 -10.33 19.35
CA TYR A 234 -12.53 -11.50 18.53
C TYR A 234 -11.26 -12.30 18.22
N ASP A 235 -11.44 -13.56 17.81
CA ASP A 235 -10.36 -14.53 17.59
C ASP A 235 -9.45 -14.15 16.42
N MET A 236 -10.01 -13.49 15.41
CA MET A 236 -9.31 -12.94 14.25
C MET A 236 -10.12 -11.77 13.66
N GLU A 237 -9.46 -10.90 12.92
CA GLU A 237 -10.08 -9.85 12.13
C GLU A 237 -9.47 -9.79 10.73
N MET A 238 -10.31 -9.61 9.71
CA MET A 238 -9.88 -9.50 8.33
C MET A 238 -10.18 -8.10 7.81
N HIS A 239 -9.22 -7.47 7.14
CA HIS A 239 -9.36 -6.13 6.58
C HIS A 239 -9.40 -6.19 5.07
N PHE A 240 -10.42 -5.58 4.48
CA PHE A 240 -10.52 -5.35 3.04
C PHE A 240 -10.23 -3.87 2.76
N VAL A 241 -9.06 -3.57 2.21
CA VAL A 241 -8.59 -2.21 1.98
C VAL A 241 -9.00 -1.75 0.58
N HIS A 242 -9.76 -0.66 0.54
CA HIS A 242 -10.23 -0.07 -0.70
C HIS A 242 -9.70 1.36 -0.86
N SER A 243 -9.55 1.81 -2.11
CA SER A 243 -9.14 3.18 -2.41
C SER A 243 -9.97 3.83 -3.51
N ALA A 244 -10.08 5.16 -3.45
CA ALA A 244 -10.71 5.98 -4.47
C ALA A 244 -9.93 7.28 -4.67
N MET A 245 -9.91 7.80 -5.89
CA MET A 245 -9.44 9.16 -6.16
C MET A 245 -10.62 10.12 -6.12
N VAL A 246 -10.64 11.00 -5.12
CA VAL A 246 -11.70 12.01 -4.94
C VAL A 246 -11.05 13.39 -5.01
N ASN A 247 -11.45 14.20 -6.00
CA ASN A 247 -10.90 15.55 -6.22
C ASN A 247 -9.35 15.59 -6.32
N GLY A 248 -8.73 14.55 -6.85
CA GLY A 248 -7.28 14.45 -6.99
C GLY A 248 -6.55 13.92 -5.75
N GLU A 249 -7.27 13.57 -4.67
CA GLU A 249 -6.69 12.96 -3.47
C GLU A 249 -7.08 11.48 -3.35
N LYS A 250 -6.13 10.64 -2.94
CA LYS A 250 -6.42 9.24 -2.59
C LYS A 250 -7.15 9.21 -1.25
N LYS A 251 -8.36 8.63 -1.23
CA LYS A 251 -9.13 8.32 -0.03
C LYS A 251 -9.12 6.82 0.19
N LEU A 252 -9.15 6.40 1.46
CA LEU A 252 -9.15 5.00 1.85
C LEU A 252 -10.44 4.66 2.59
N ALA A 253 -10.94 3.46 2.33
CA ALA A 253 -12.00 2.83 3.10
C ALA A 253 -11.61 1.39 3.43
N VAL A 254 -11.83 0.97 4.68
CA VAL A 254 -11.53 -0.39 5.12
C VAL A 254 -12.79 -1.03 5.66
N VAL A 255 -13.13 -2.21 5.14
CA VAL A 255 -14.16 -3.07 5.71
C VAL A 255 -13.47 -4.10 6.59
N ALA A 256 -13.80 -4.13 7.88
CA ALA A 256 -13.29 -5.09 8.84
C ALA A 256 -14.36 -6.16 9.14
N ALA A 257 -13.98 -7.43 9.03
CA ALA A 257 -14.83 -8.56 9.42
C ALA A 257 -14.20 -9.29 10.62
N PHE A 258 -14.97 -9.42 11.70
CA PHE A 258 -14.57 -10.25 12.83
C PHE A 258 -14.76 -11.73 12.52
N PHE A 259 -13.95 -12.56 13.17
CA PHE A 259 -14.07 -14.01 13.15
C PHE A 259 -14.13 -14.56 14.58
N GLU A 260 -14.99 -15.55 14.79
CA GLU A 260 -15.07 -16.33 16.04
C GLU A 260 -14.94 -17.81 15.76
N VAL A 261 -14.35 -18.54 16.72
CA VAL A 261 -14.30 -20.00 16.64
C VAL A 261 -15.72 -20.58 16.62
N GLY A 262 -16.01 -21.36 15.57
CA GLY A 262 -17.27 -22.06 15.35
C GLY A 262 -17.07 -23.44 14.72
N ASP A 263 -18.15 -24.00 14.19
CA ASP A 263 -18.17 -25.37 13.63
C ASP A 263 -17.76 -25.40 12.15
N HIS A 264 -17.73 -24.25 11.49
CA HIS A 264 -17.46 -24.10 10.07
C HIS A 264 -16.44 -23.01 9.79
N SER A 265 -15.68 -23.18 8.71
CA SER A 265 -14.84 -22.13 8.14
C SER A 265 -15.37 -21.72 6.78
N PRO A 266 -15.16 -20.46 6.37
CA PRO A 266 -15.54 -20.00 5.05
C PRO A 266 -14.75 -20.75 3.99
N SER A 267 -15.40 -20.96 2.84
CA SER A 267 -14.81 -21.73 1.75
C SER A 267 -13.49 -21.12 1.24
N PHE A 268 -13.34 -19.79 1.32
CA PHE A 268 -12.13 -19.10 0.89
C PHE A 268 -10.96 -19.25 1.88
N ILE A 269 -11.19 -19.40 3.19
CA ILE A 269 -10.13 -19.65 4.17
C ILE A 269 -9.46 -20.99 3.89
N LYS A 270 -10.26 -22.01 3.56
CA LYS A 270 -9.75 -23.32 3.13
C LYS A 270 -8.94 -23.19 1.85
N GLN A 271 -9.42 -22.43 0.87
CA GLN A 271 -8.68 -22.20 -0.39
C GLN A 271 -7.35 -21.49 -0.15
N LEU A 272 -7.30 -20.45 0.69
CA LEU A 272 -6.08 -19.71 0.98
C LEU A 272 -5.06 -20.56 1.78
N PHE A 273 -5.48 -21.13 2.91
CA PHE A 273 -4.53 -21.70 3.86
C PHE A 273 -4.23 -23.19 3.60
N GLU A 274 -5.17 -23.97 3.06
CA GLU A 274 -4.91 -25.39 2.75
C GLU A 274 -4.23 -25.57 1.38
N VAL A 275 -4.51 -24.69 0.41
CA VAL A 275 -3.99 -24.83 -0.97
C VAL A 275 -2.77 -23.96 -1.24
N ALA A 276 -2.73 -22.70 -0.78
CA ALA A 276 -1.64 -21.80 -1.14
C ALA A 276 -0.41 -21.94 -0.22
N LEU A 277 -0.59 -21.91 1.11
CA LEU A 277 0.53 -21.88 2.06
C LEU A 277 1.51 -23.06 1.99
N PRO A 278 1.08 -24.33 1.85
CA PRO A 278 2.01 -25.45 1.71
C PRO A 278 2.90 -25.34 0.47
N ASN A 279 2.52 -24.52 -0.50
CA ASN A 279 3.18 -24.32 -1.78
C ASN A 279 3.98 -23.00 -1.86
N VAL A 280 4.05 -22.19 -0.79
CA VAL A 280 4.82 -20.93 -0.76
C VAL A 280 6.32 -21.16 -0.91
N ASN A 281 6.80 -22.37 -0.61
CA ASN A 281 8.17 -22.83 -0.91
C ASN A 281 8.28 -23.64 -2.22
N GLY A 282 7.18 -23.77 -2.97
CA GLY A 282 7.07 -24.47 -4.24
C GLY A 282 7.10 -23.52 -5.45
N ASP A 283 6.69 -24.04 -6.61
CA ASP A 283 6.60 -23.28 -7.87
C ASP A 283 5.63 -22.09 -7.71
N PRO A 284 6.08 -20.83 -7.87
CA PRO A 284 5.22 -19.66 -7.82
C PRO A 284 4.07 -19.68 -8.84
N ALA A 285 4.16 -20.49 -9.89
CA ALA A 285 3.09 -20.69 -10.87
C ALA A 285 1.95 -21.60 -10.36
N ALA A 286 2.15 -22.31 -9.25
CA ALA A 286 1.11 -23.11 -8.59
C ALA A 286 0.30 -22.32 -7.54
N LEU A 287 0.72 -21.10 -7.20
CA LEU A 287 0.22 -20.27 -6.09
C LEU A 287 -1.04 -19.46 -6.43
N ALA A 288 -1.91 -20.03 -7.24
CA ALA A 288 -2.94 -19.26 -7.89
C ALA A 288 -4.35 -19.78 -7.64
N PRO A 289 -4.82 -19.90 -6.39
CA PRO A 289 -6.22 -20.20 -6.18
C PRO A 289 -7.03 -19.06 -6.80
N SER A 290 -7.91 -19.43 -7.73
CA SER A 290 -8.95 -18.54 -8.19
C SER A 290 -9.85 -18.23 -7.00
N LEU A 291 -9.69 -17.06 -6.39
CA LEU A 291 -10.57 -16.65 -5.31
C LEU A 291 -11.97 -16.34 -5.87
N ASP A 292 -12.97 -17.05 -5.35
CA ASP A 292 -14.37 -16.74 -5.61
C ASP A 292 -14.82 -15.55 -4.75
N PHE A 293 -14.58 -14.33 -5.25
CA PHE A 293 -15.02 -13.11 -4.57
C PHE A 293 -16.52 -13.01 -4.35
N ARG A 294 -17.32 -13.71 -5.15
CA ARG A 294 -18.76 -13.77 -4.93
C ARG A 294 -19.07 -14.58 -3.68
N GLY A 295 -18.40 -15.71 -3.50
CA GLY A 295 -18.44 -16.51 -2.28
C GLY A 295 -17.99 -15.71 -1.06
N ILE A 296 -16.83 -15.04 -1.16
CA ILE A 296 -16.29 -14.17 -0.09
C ILE A 296 -17.30 -13.09 0.29
N ALA A 297 -17.80 -12.32 -0.69
CA ALA A 297 -18.76 -11.27 -0.45
C ALA A 297 -20.05 -11.80 0.19
N GLN A 298 -20.52 -12.97 -0.24
CA GLN A 298 -21.70 -13.62 0.33
C GLN A 298 -21.47 -14.03 1.80
N GLU A 299 -20.36 -14.68 2.11
CA GLU A 299 -20.03 -15.15 3.46
C GLU A 299 -19.78 -13.97 4.42
N VAL A 300 -19.06 -12.93 3.97
CA VAL A 300 -18.70 -11.76 4.79
C VAL A 300 -19.84 -10.76 4.95
N LEU A 301 -20.51 -10.36 3.85
CA LEU A 301 -21.57 -9.33 3.90
C LEU A 301 -22.90 -9.86 4.43
N VAL A 302 -23.11 -11.18 4.45
CA VAL A 302 -24.21 -11.73 5.23
C VAL A 302 -23.77 -11.94 6.68
N GLY A 303 -22.58 -12.51 6.90
CA GLY A 303 -22.11 -12.98 8.21
C GLY A 303 -22.65 -14.38 8.52
N THR A 304 -22.26 -14.95 9.66
CA THR A 304 -22.77 -16.26 10.07
C THR A 304 -24.17 -16.15 10.64
N VAL A 305 -25.10 -16.91 10.07
CA VAL A 305 -26.47 -17.00 10.57
C VAL A 305 -26.47 -17.80 11.88
N PRO A 306 -27.02 -17.27 12.99
CA PRO A 306 -27.11 -17.99 14.25
C PRO A 306 -27.87 -19.32 14.09
N THR A 307 -27.36 -20.38 14.73
CA THR A 307 -27.97 -21.72 14.70
C THR A 307 -29.28 -21.81 15.50
N LYS A 308 -29.55 -20.84 16.39
CA LYS A 308 -30.76 -20.79 17.21
C LYS A 308 -31.87 -19.99 16.52
N LEU A 309 -33.06 -20.59 16.39
CA LEU A 309 -34.21 -20.01 15.69
C LEU A 309 -34.63 -18.61 16.21
N GLU A 310 -34.61 -18.41 17.53
CA GLU A 310 -34.95 -17.11 18.13
C GLU A 310 -33.97 -16.01 17.69
N SER A 311 -32.67 -16.32 17.69
CA SER A 311 -31.62 -15.41 17.22
C SER A 311 -31.63 -15.23 15.69
N ALA A 312 -32.11 -16.22 14.94
CA ALA A 312 -32.26 -16.11 13.49
C ALA A 312 -33.35 -15.11 13.09
N ASN A 313 -34.42 -14.98 13.87
CA ASN A 313 -35.48 -14.00 13.64
C ASN A 313 -35.04 -12.54 13.91
N GLU A 314 -33.98 -12.37 14.69
CA GLU A 314 -33.38 -11.07 15.04
C GLU A 314 -32.11 -10.77 14.22
N PHE A 315 -31.70 -11.71 13.35
CA PHE A 315 -30.47 -11.58 12.57
C PHE A 315 -30.59 -10.48 11.52
N VAL A 316 -29.72 -9.47 11.64
CA VAL A 316 -29.55 -8.44 10.61
C VAL A 316 -28.24 -8.72 9.89
N PRO A 317 -28.25 -9.01 8.57
CA PRO A 317 -27.03 -9.25 7.80
C PRO A 317 -26.05 -8.08 7.81
N ASN A 318 -24.75 -8.36 7.69
CA ASN A 318 -23.67 -7.37 7.74
C ASN A 318 -23.77 -6.23 6.72
N PHE A 319 -24.37 -6.45 5.54
CA PHE A 319 -24.62 -5.39 4.55
C PHE A 319 -25.58 -4.29 5.07
N LYS A 320 -26.24 -4.52 6.21
CA LYS A 320 -27.05 -3.56 6.96
C LYS A 320 -26.66 -3.45 8.43
N ASN A 321 -25.61 -4.15 8.88
CA ASN A 321 -25.26 -4.30 10.29
C ASN A 321 -23.76 -4.10 10.53
N TYR A 322 -23.36 -2.84 10.76
CA TYR A 322 -21.95 -2.46 10.87
C TYR A 322 -21.79 -1.18 11.72
N PHE A 323 -20.60 -0.99 12.25
CA PHE A 323 -20.16 0.28 12.81
C PHE A 323 -19.43 1.09 11.73
N GLN A 324 -19.56 2.41 11.74
CA GLN A 324 -18.80 3.29 10.84
C GLN A 324 -18.14 4.43 11.61
N TYR A 325 -16.85 4.67 11.35
CA TYR A 325 -16.11 5.78 11.95
C TYR A 325 -14.92 6.22 11.08
N THR A 326 -14.35 7.40 11.36
CA THR A 326 -13.12 7.86 10.71
C THR A 326 -11.91 7.56 11.59
N GLY A 327 -10.90 6.90 11.02
CA GLY A 327 -9.73 6.43 11.72
C GLY A 327 -8.45 6.53 10.89
N SER A 328 -7.54 5.59 11.12
CA SER A 328 -6.25 5.50 10.43
C SER A 328 -5.98 4.10 9.89
N LEU A 329 -4.88 3.94 9.15
CA LEU A 329 -4.22 2.64 9.01
C LEU A 329 -3.77 2.13 10.38
N THR A 330 -3.78 0.82 10.57
CA THR A 330 -3.35 0.15 11.81
C THR A 330 -1.91 -0.31 11.78
N THR A 331 -1.20 -0.06 10.68
CA THR A 331 0.23 -0.27 10.50
C THR A 331 0.90 1.04 10.09
N PRO A 332 2.23 1.17 10.25
CA PRO A 332 2.96 2.33 9.76
C PRO A 332 2.73 2.57 8.26
N PRO A 333 2.55 3.83 7.81
CA PRO A 333 2.79 5.09 8.54
C PRO A 333 1.58 5.61 9.35
N CYS A 334 0.59 4.77 9.63
CA CYS A 334 -0.59 5.09 10.44
C CYS A 334 -1.39 6.31 9.95
N THR A 335 -1.47 6.45 8.63
CA THR A 335 -2.15 7.57 7.95
C THR A 335 -3.61 7.66 8.38
N GLU A 336 -4.06 8.85 8.81
CA GLU A 336 -5.45 9.14 9.19
C GLU A 336 -6.35 9.44 7.98
N GLY A 337 -7.65 9.57 8.23
CA GLY A 337 -8.65 9.86 7.20
C GLY A 337 -9.21 8.61 6.52
N VAL A 338 -8.99 7.44 7.12
CA VAL A 338 -9.55 6.16 6.67
C VAL A 338 -10.99 6.06 7.12
N THR A 339 -11.91 5.74 6.21
CA THR A 339 -13.28 5.38 6.58
C THR A 339 -13.34 3.92 6.97
N TRP A 340 -13.59 3.63 8.23
CA TRP A 340 -13.74 2.27 8.74
C TRP A 340 -15.20 1.84 8.73
N VAL A 341 -15.45 0.64 8.24
CA VAL A 341 -16.71 -0.08 8.28
C VAL A 341 -16.46 -1.41 8.99
N VAL A 342 -16.87 -1.54 10.25
CA VAL A 342 -16.62 -2.74 11.07
C VAL A 342 -17.90 -3.55 11.16
N LEU A 343 -17.93 -4.72 10.52
CA LEU A 343 -19.10 -5.59 10.45
C LEU A 343 -19.39 -6.21 11.82
N LYS A 344 -20.66 -6.27 12.24
CA LYS A 344 -21.00 -6.68 13.61
C LYS A 344 -21.15 -8.19 13.79
N ASN A 345 -21.66 -8.89 12.77
CA ASN A 345 -21.80 -10.34 12.84
C ASN A 345 -20.44 -10.96 12.52
N PRO A 346 -19.86 -11.73 13.45
CA PRO A 346 -18.64 -12.45 13.16
C PRO A 346 -18.90 -13.54 12.12
N VAL A 347 -17.86 -13.83 11.35
CA VAL A 347 -17.78 -15.00 10.48
C VAL A 347 -17.23 -16.17 11.31
N GLU A 348 -17.80 -17.36 11.17
CA GLU A 348 -17.29 -18.53 11.89
C GLU A 348 -15.98 -19.01 11.26
N ILE A 349 -15.06 -19.49 12.07
CA ILE A 349 -13.85 -20.21 11.65
C ILE A 349 -13.64 -21.42 12.54
N THR A 350 -13.25 -22.57 12.00
CA THR A 350 -12.90 -23.72 12.84
C THR A 350 -11.63 -23.45 13.63
N ALA A 351 -11.50 -24.06 14.81
CA ALA A 351 -10.28 -23.94 15.62
C ALA A 351 -9.03 -24.39 14.85
N ALA A 352 -9.14 -25.44 14.02
CA ALA A 352 -8.02 -25.95 13.23
C ALA A 352 -7.53 -24.94 12.18
N ASP A 353 -8.46 -24.29 11.47
CA ASP A 353 -8.11 -23.27 10.47
C ASP A 353 -7.55 -22.02 11.13
N LEU A 354 -8.13 -21.58 12.25
CA LEU A 354 -7.60 -20.47 13.04
C LEU A 354 -6.18 -20.74 13.54
N ASP A 355 -5.91 -21.95 14.05
CA ASP A 355 -4.57 -22.33 14.52
C ASP A 355 -3.56 -22.37 13.36
N ALA A 356 -3.98 -22.78 12.16
CA ALA A 356 -3.14 -22.72 10.97
C ALA A 356 -2.78 -21.27 10.61
N ILE A 357 -3.75 -20.35 10.64
CA ILE A 357 -3.52 -18.92 10.40
C ILE A 357 -2.58 -18.34 11.46
N LYS A 358 -2.88 -18.56 12.76
CA LYS A 358 -2.06 -18.07 13.89
C LYS A 358 -0.62 -18.54 13.83
N LYS A 359 -0.38 -19.74 13.31
CA LYS A 359 0.97 -20.29 13.17
C LYS A 359 1.82 -19.50 12.17
N GLU A 360 1.20 -19.00 11.11
CA GLU A 360 1.88 -18.19 10.09
C GLU A 360 1.95 -16.70 10.48
N GLU A 361 0.84 -16.14 10.97
CA GLU A 361 0.73 -14.70 11.29
C GLU A 361 1.39 -14.32 12.62
N GLY A 362 1.43 -15.25 13.58
CA GLY A 362 1.77 -14.92 14.96
C GLY A 362 0.79 -13.90 15.56
N LYS A 363 1.27 -13.12 16.53
CA LYS A 363 0.50 -12.02 17.10
C LYS A 363 0.81 -10.74 16.34
N ASN A 364 -0.14 -10.28 15.54
CA ASN A 364 0.06 -9.16 14.62
C ASN A 364 -1.01 -8.06 14.77
N ASN A 365 -1.49 -7.83 16.00
CA ASN A 365 -2.53 -6.85 16.28
C ASN A 365 -1.99 -5.62 17.03
N ARG A 366 -2.24 -4.41 16.49
CA ARG A 366 -1.92 -3.15 17.16
C ARG A 366 -2.84 -2.96 18.37
N PRO A 367 -2.33 -2.44 19.51
CA PRO A 367 -3.17 -2.05 20.63
C PRO A 367 -4.25 -1.03 20.23
N THR A 368 -5.42 -1.09 20.87
CA THR A 368 -6.50 -0.11 20.68
C THR A 368 -6.06 1.30 21.06
N GLN A 369 -6.46 2.26 20.24
CA GLN A 369 -6.11 3.66 20.33
C GLN A 369 -7.26 4.47 20.96
N PRO A 370 -6.97 5.60 21.63
CA PRO A 370 -8.00 6.45 22.22
C PRO A 370 -9.02 6.98 21.20
N LEU A 371 -10.31 7.01 21.58
CA LEU A 371 -11.35 7.50 20.68
C LEU A 371 -11.27 9.02 20.41
N ASN A 372 -10.72 9.80 21.35
CA ASN A 372 -10.48 11.26 21.23
C ASN A 372 -11.70 12.06 20.75
N GLY A 373 -12.88 11.71 21.24
CA GLY A 373 -14.13 12.42 20.91
C GLY A 373 -14.68 12.15 19.51
N ARG A 374 -14.06 11.24 18.74
CA ARG A 374 -14.64 10.73 17.49
C ARG A 374 -15.98 10.05 17.76
N VAL A 375 -16.89 10.16 16.79
CA VAL A 375 -18.19 9.48 16.84
C VAL A 375 -18.06 8.17 16.09
N VAL A 376 -18.51 7.09 16.72
CA VAL A 376 -18.77 5.82 16.05
C VAL A 376 -20.27 5.73 15.80
N LEU A 377 -20.64 5.52 14.54
CA LEU A 377 -22.02 5.31 14.13
C LEU A 377 -22.35 3.83 14.24
N ASP A 378 -23.51 3.54 14.81
CA ASP A 378 -24.10 2.21 14.81
C ASP A 378 -25.14 2.13 13.68
N VAL A 379 -24.86 1.30 12.67
CA VAL A 379 -25.78 1.03 11.56
C VAL A 379 -26.30 -0.39 11.70
N GLY A 380 -27.62 -0.54 11.69
CA GLY A 380 -28.25 -1.84 11.82
C GLY A 380 -28.44 -2.27 13.26
N GLY A 381 -29.67 -2.57 13.59
CA GLY A 381 -30.11 -2.94 14.93
C GLY A 381 -31.61 -2.73 14.98
N ALA A 382 -32.32 -3.54 15.76
CA ALA A 382 -33.67 -3.18 16.12
C ALA A 382 -33.61 -1.80 16.79
N SER A 383 -34.38 -0.83 16.29
CA SER A 383 -34.69 0.34 17.11
C SER A 383 -35.26 -0.19 18.43
N PRO A 384 -34.82 0.34 19.59
CA PRO A 384 -35.30 -0.13 20.88
C PRO A 384 -36.82 -0.10 21.00
#